data_AF-A0A2H2Z0W1-F1
#
_entry.id   AF-A0A2H2Z0W1-F1
#
_cell.length_a   1.000
_cell.length_b   1.000
_cell.length_c   1.000
_cell.angle_alpha   90.00
_cell.angle_beta   90.00
_cell.angle_gamma   90.00
#
_symmetry.space_group_name_H-M   'P 1'
#
loop_
_entity.id
_entity.type
_entity.pdbx_description
1 polymer ?
#
loop_
_entity_poly.entity_id
_entity_poly.type
_entity_poly.pdbx_seq_one_letter_code
_entity_poly.pdbx_strand_id
1 'polypeptide(L)' 'MPDLAAPDHLTVSVDGTHIFDVRPDQHAVYSNLGLAAYGNPPFYPGGGYWYTKLAYDF' A
#
# COMPACT_ATOMS: atom_id res chain seq x y z
N MET A 1 11.02 -33.29 32.03
CA MET A 1 11.33 -31.95 31.51
C MET A 1 10.04 -31.46 30.86
N PRO A 2 9.34 -30.44 31.38
CA PRO A 2 8.21 -29.89 30.65
C PRO A 2 8.76 -29.10 29.45
N ASP A 3 8.29 -29.48 28.27
CA ASP A 3 8.33 -28.67 27.06
C ASP A 3 7.58 -27.37 27.35
N LEU A 4 8.29 -26.24 27.31
CA LEU A 4 7.68 -24.92 27.32
C LEU A 4 7.36 -24.59 25.87
N ALA A 5 6.19 -25.02 25.38
CA ALA A 5 5.66 -24.56 24.11
C ALA A 5 5.68 -23.01 24.13
N ALA A 6 6.22 -22.40 23.07
CA ALA A 6 6.19 -20.96 22.93
C ALA A 6 4.73 -20.48 22.99
N PRO A 7 4.41 -19.39 23.71
CA PRO A 7 3.03 -18.91 23.78
C PRO A 7 2.57 -18.42 22.40
N ASP A 8 1.38 -18.85 21.98
CA ASP A 8 0.71 -18.36 20.78
C ASP A 8 0.65 -16.83 20.75
N HIS A 9 0.80 -16.24 19.56
CA HIS A 9 0.81 -14.79 19.39
C HIS A 9 -0.11 -14.34 18.25
N LEU A 10 -1.00 -13.38 18.55
CA LEU A 10 -1.84 -12.70 17.55
C LEU A 10 -1.36 -11.26 17.36
N THR A 11 -1.00 -10.92 16.12
CA THR A 11 -0.67 -9.53 15.72
C THR A 11 -1.76 -8.95 14.84
N VAL A 12 -2.18 -7.73 15.17
CA VAL A 12 -3.12 -6.92 14.37
C VAL A 12 -2.44 -5.59 14.03
N SER A 13 -2.42 -5.21 12.76
CA SER A 13 -1.97 -3.88 12.33
C SER A 13 -2.99 -3.22 11.42
N VAL A 14 -3.08 -1.89 11.51
CA VAL A 14 -3.80 -1.04 10.57
C VAL A 14 -2.77 -0.15 9.90
N ASP A 15 -2.75 -0.21 8.58
CA ASP A 15 -1.79 0.49 7.75
C ASP A 15 -2.51 1.27 6.65
N GLY A 16 -1.87 2.31 6.15
CA GLY A 16 -2.37 3.13 5.05
C GLY A 16 -1.29 3.36 4.01
N THR A 17 -1.66 3.33 2.74
CA THR A 17 -0.80 3.70 1.61
C THR A 17 -1.30 5.01 1.02
N HIS A 18 -0.38 5.92 0.66
CA HIS A 18 -0.69 7.23 0.06
C HIS A 18 -1.77 8.05 0.81
N ILE A 19 -1.63 8.21 2.14
CA ILE A 19 -2.67 8.82 3.01
C ILE A 19 -3.04 10.27 2.70
N PHE A 20 -2.18 11.01 2.00
CA PHE A 20 -2.46 12.38 1.55
C PHE A 20 -3.20 12.43 0.21
N ASP A 21 -3.46 11.26 -0.39
CA ASP A 21 -4.18 11.07 -1.63
C ASP A 21 -3.69 11.96 -2.78
N VAL A 22 -2.37 12.15 -2.84
CA VAL A 22 -1.73 12.92 -3.91
C VAL A 22 -1.73 12.07 -5.18
N ARG A 23 -2.39 12.57 -6.21
CA ARG A 23 -2.53 11.92 -7.51
C ARG A 23 -2.08 12.86 -8.63
N PRO A 24 -1.64 12.33 -9.77
CA PRO A 24 -1.42 13.16 -10.96
C PRO A 24 -2.71 13.86 -11.41
N ASP A 25 -2.58 15.06 -11.99
CA ASP A 25 -3.71 15.86 -12.50
C ASP A 25 -4.47 15.12 -13.59
N GLN A 26 -5.79 14.95 -13.43
CA GLN A 26 -6.66 14.23 -14.35
C GLN A 26 -6.71 14.80 -15.78
N HIS A 27 -6.21 16.02 -16.01
CA HIS A 27 -6.17 16.69 -17.31
C HIS A 27 -4.83 16.56 -18.04
N ALA A 28 -4.02 15.55 -17.73
CA ALA A 28 -2.74 15.38 -18.40
C ALA A 28 -2.87 15.22 -19.92
N VAL A 29 -2.00 15.93 -20.63
CA VAL A 29 -1.89 15.89 -22.08
C VAL A 29 -0.85 14.83 -22.45
N TYR A 30 -1.26 13.86 -23.26
CA TYR A 30 -0.37 12.82 -23.76
C TYR A 30 0.76 13.43 -24.61
N SER A 31 1.96 12.88 -24.46
CA SER A 31 3.07 13.17 -25.37
C SER A 31 2.69 12.82 -26.80
N ASN A 32 3.11 13.64 -27.77
CA ASN A 32 2.97 13.36 -29.20
C ASN A 32 3.69 12.07 -29.64
N LEU A 33 4.52 11.49 -28.77
CA LEU A 33 5.21 10.21 -28.97
C LEU A 33 4.36 8.99 -28.51
N GLY A 34 3.12 9.20 -28.05
CA GLY A 34 2.24 8.11 -27.59
C GLY A 34 2.65 7.49 -26.26
N LEU A 35 3.49 8.18 -25.49
CA LEU A 35 3.90 7.76 -24.14
C LEU A 35 2.78 8.00 -23.13
N ALA A 36 2.90 7.38 -21.94
CA ALA A 36 1.94 7.53 -20.86
C ALA A 36 1.65 9.02 -20.55
N ALA A 37 0.38 9.34 -20.23
CA ALA A 37 -0.08 10.70 -19.90
C ALA A 37 0.73 11.33 -18.77
N TYR A 38 1.18 10.48 -17.85
CA TYR A 38 2.06 10.81 -16.74
C TYR A 38 3.34 10.04 -16.99
N GLY A 39 4.51 10.66 -16.80
CA GLY A 39 5.81 9.97 -16.93
C GLY A 39 5.99 8.86 -15.90
N ASN A 40 7.03 8.96 -15.06
CA ASN A 40 7.12 8.11 -13.87
C ASN A 40 6.64 8.93 -12.66
N PRO A 41 5.34 8.92 -12.32
CA PRO A 41 4.84 9.74 -11.22
C PRO A 41 5.44 9.26 -9.88
N PRO A 42 5.76 10.17 -8.95
CA PRO A 42 6.23 9.80 -7.62
C PRO A 42 5.15 9.12 -6.76
N PHE A 43 3.89 9.10 -7.22
CA PHE A 43 2.75 8.53 -6.51
C PHE A 43 1.90 7.64 -7.42
N TYR A 44 1.32 6.58 -6.84
CA TYR A 44 0.46 5.65 -7.57
C TYR A 44 -0.86 6.33 -8.01
N PRO A 45 -1.30 6.15 -9.27
CA PRO A 45 -2.49 6.83 -9.79
C PRO A 45 -3.82 6.38 -9.14
N GLY A 46 -3.85 5.21 -8.48
CA GLY A 46 -5.05 4.71 -7.80
C GLY A 46 -5.35 5.36 -6.45
N GLY A 47 -4.50 6.27 -5.96
CA GLY A 47 -4.73 6.99 -4.72
C GLY A 47 -4.40 6.20 -3.45
N GLY A 48 -4.85 6.75 -2.32
CA GLY A 48 -4.65 6.16 -1.00
C GLY A 48 -5.68 5.11 -0.62
N TYR A 49 -5.24 4.12 0.16
CA TYR A 49 -6.12 3.09 0.72
C TYR A 49 -5.63 2.64 2.10
N TRP A 50 -6.57 2.19 2.92
CA TRP A 50 -6.34 1.60 4.24
C TRP A 50 -6.48 0.09 4.16
N TYR A 51 -5.73 -0.63 4.97
CA TYR A 51 -5.84 -2.08 5.07
C TYR A 51 -5.46 -2.57 6.48
N THR A 52 -5.95 -3.76 6.82
CA THR A 52 -5.68 -4.42 8.09
C THR A 52 -4.91 -5.71 7.82
N LYS A 53 -3.88 -5.99 8.61
CA LYS A 53 -3.17 -7.28 8.59
C LYS A 53 -3.45 -8.05 9.88
N LEU A 54 -3.65 -9.35 9.72
CA LEU A 54 -3.82 -10.31 10.81
C LEU A 54 -2.76 -11.40 10.64
N ALA A 55 -1.95 -11.63 11.67
CA ALA A 55 -0.98 -12.72 11.69
C ALA A 55 -1.10 -13.49 13.00
N TYR A 56 -1.18 -14.81 12.90
CA TYR A 56 -1.25 -15.72 14.04
C TYR A 56 -0.09 -16.71 13.94
N ASP A 57 0.67 -16.83 15.02
CA ASP A 57 1.83 -17.71 15.15
C ASP A 57 1.55 -18.74 16.25
N PHE A 58 1.82 -20.02 15.95
CA PHE A 58 1.40 -21.20 16.70
C PHE A 58 2.58 -22.08 17.12
#